data_AF-W5PP43-F1
#
_entry.id   AF-W5PP43-F1
#
_cell.length_a   1.000
_cell.length_b   1.000
_cell.length_c   1.000
_cell.angle_alpha   90.00
_cell.angle_beta   90.00
_cell.angle_gamma   90.00
#
_symmetry.space_group_name_H-M   'P 1'
#
loop_
_entity.id
_entity.type
_entity.pdbx_description
1 polymer ?
#
loop_
_entity_poly.entity_id
_entity_poly.type
_entity_poly.pdbx_seq_one_letter_code
_entity_poly.pdbx_strand_id
1 'polypeptide(L)'
;MTNTKGKRQGTRYMFSRPFRKDGVVPLATYMRIYRKGDIVDIKGMGTVQKGIPHKCYHGKTGRVYSVTQHAVGIIVNKQEQDSCQENVHIEHIKHSKSFHTEKVIKPVRKQ
;
A
#
# COMPACT_ATOMS: atom_id res chain seq x y z
N MET A 1 -29.50 -16.86 5.61
CA MET A 1 -29.00 -15.76 4.74
C MET A 1 -27.57 -16.05 4.33
N THR A 2 -27.28 -16.15 3.04
CA THR A 2 -25.94 -16.45 2.49
C THR A 2 -25.28 -15.15 2.02
N ASN A 3 -24.32 -14.65 2.80
CA ASN A 3 -23.49 -13.53 2.35
C ASN A 3 -22.47 -13.99 1.30
N THR A 4 -22.38 -13.28 0.18
CA THR A 4 -21.51 -13.62 -0.95
C THR A 4 -20.03 -13.37 -0.61
N LYS A 5 -19.20 -14.42 -0.49
CA LYS A 5 -17.78 -14.30 -0.09
C LYS A 5 -16.83 -13.89 -1.24
N GLY A 6 -17.23 -12.93 -2.06
CA GLY A 6 -16.43 -12.47 -3.21
C GLY A 6 -15.21 -11.65 -2.79
N LYS A 7 -14.11 -11.75 -3.55
CA LYS A 7 -12.83 -11.01 -3.31
C LYS A 7 -13.02 -9.49 -3.18
N ARG A 8 -14.06 -8.93 -3.81
CA ARG A 8 -14.40 -7.49 -3.82
C ARG A 8 -15.77 -7.18 -3.24
N GLN A 9 -16.31 -8.07 -2.42
CA GLN A 9 -17.56 -7.79 -1.71
C GLN A 9 -17.36 -6.62 -0.74
N GLY A 10 -18.26 -5.63 -0.78
CA GLY A 10 -18.27 -4.49 0.15
C GLY A 10 -17.25 -3.39 -0.18
N THR A 11 -16.61 -3.42 -1.35
CA THR A 11 -15.52 -2.47 -1.67
C THR A 11 -15.96 -1.27 -2.53
N ARG A 12 -17.27 -0.99 -2.63
CA ARG A 12 -17.85 0.08 -3.47
C ARG A 12 -17.14 1.42 -3.25
N TYR A 13 -16.96 1.82 -1.99
CA TYR A 13 -16.33 3.09 -1.61
C TYR A 13 -14.85 2.94 -1.22
N MET A 14 -14.37 1.72 -0.97
CA MET A 14 -13.00 1.50 -0.49
C MET A 14 -11.95 1.76 -1.58
N PHE A 15 -12.24 1.32 -2.80
CA PHE A 15 -11.34 1.44 -3.96
C PHE A 15 -11.78 2.52 -4.95
N SER A 16 -12.88 3.23 -4.69
CA SER A 16 -13.31 4.37 -5.48
C SER A 16 -12.29 5.51 -5.38
N ARG A 17 -12.09 6.23 -6.48
CA ARG A 17 -11.23 7.41 -6.47
C ARG A 17 -11.97 8.61 -5.90
N PRO A 18 -11.25 9.53 -5.23
CA PRO A 18 -11.87 10.74 -4.73
C PRO A 18 -12.24 11.67 -5.89
N PHE A 19 -13.17 12.57 -5.62
CA PHE A 19 -13.67 13.54 -6.58
C PHE A 19 -12.54 14.28 -7.32
N ARG A 20 -12.68 14.42 -8.65
CA ARG A 20 -11.71 15.06 -9.56
C ARG A 20 -10.32 14.42 -9.58
N LYS A 21 -10.20 13.17 -9.12
CA LYS A 21 -8.95 12.39 -9.23
C LYS A 21 -9.13 11.17 -10.13
N ASP A 22 -10.18 11.12 -10.93
CA ASP A 22 -10.43 10.06 -11.91
C ASP A 22 -9.42 10.11 -13.07
N GLY A 23 -9.37 9.03 -13.85
CA GLY A 23 -8.43 8.89 -14.97
C GLY A 23 -7.13 8.17 -14.61
N VAL A 24 -6.12 8.39 -15.46
CA VAL A 24 -4.84 7.66 -15.44
C VAL A 24 -4.00 8.05 -14.21
N VAL A 25 -3.25 7.08 -13.68
CA VAL A 25 -2.30 7.32 -12.58
C VAL A 25 -1.15 8.19 -13.06
N PRO A 26 -0.75 9.25 -12.33
CA PRO A 26 0.37 10.09 -12.73
C PRO A 26 1.68 9.30 -12.79
N LEU A 27 2.54 9.63 -13.76
CA LEU A 27 3.84 8.97 -13.98
C LEU A 27 4.75 9.00 -12.74
N ALA A 28 4.61 10.02 -11.91
CA ALA A 28 5.34 10.15 -10.66
C ALA A 28 5.14 8.95 -9.70
N THR A 29 4.03 8.23 -9.78
CA THR A 29 3.80 7.04 -8.95
C THR A 29 4.69 5.87 -9.38
N TYR A 30 4.88 5.68 -10.69
CA TYR A 30 5.70 4.60 -11.23
C TYR A 30 7.19 4.84 -11.03
N MET A 31 7.63 6.09 -11.10
CA MET A 31 9.04 6.47 -10.94
C MET A 31 9.52 6.46 -9.48
N ARG A 32 8.63 6.16 -8.51
CA ARG A 32 9.02 6.09 -7.10
C ARG A 32 9.87 4.86 -6.85
N ILE A 33 11.04 5.11 -6.26
CA ILE A 33 11.97 4.06 -5.86
C ILE A 33 11.55 3.55 -4.48
N TYR A 34 11.49 2.23 -4.35
CA TYR A 34 11.27 1.52 -3.09
C TYR A 34 12.48 0.64 -2.79
N ARG A 35 12.91 0.61 -1.53
CA ARG A 35 14.00 -0.21 -1.04
C ARG A 35 13.49 -1.18 0.01
N LYS A 36 14.23 -2.28 0.20
CA LYS A 36 13.94 -3.22 1.30
C LYS A 36 14.09 -2.51 2.64
N GLY A 37 13.15 -2.72 3.55
CA GLY A 37 13.10 -2.06 4.85
C GLY A 37 12.35 -0.73 4.88
N ASP A 38 11.97 -0.17 3.73
CA ASP A 38 11.13 1.04 3.69
C ASP A 38 9.76 0.77 4.31
N ILE A 39 9.22 1.78 4.99
CA ILE A 39 7.87 1.73 5.57
C ILE A 39 6.87 2.32 4.58
N VAL A 40 5.95 1.48 4.14
CA VAL A 40 5.00 1.80 3.08
C VAL A 40 3.57 1.55 3.51
N ASP A 41 2.66 2.37 2.98
CA ASP A 41 1.22 2.26 3.15
C ASP A 41 0.59 1.62 1.91
N ILE A 42 -0.31 0.66 2.14
CA ILE A 42 -1.07 -0.02 1.09
C ILE A 42 -2.38 0.73 0.87
N LYS A 43 -2.58 1.26 -0.35
CA LYS A 43 -3.81 1.94 -0.76
C LYS A 43 -4.23 1.49 -2.15
N GLY A 44 -5.19 0.57 -2.22
CA GLY A 44 -5.80 0.14 -3.47
C GLY A 44 -6.58 1.27 -4.16
N MET A 45 -6.49 1.34 -5.49
CA MET A 45 -7.24 2.26 -6.33
C MET A 45 -7.88 1.50 -7.49
N GLY A 46 -9.11 1.86 -7.85
CA GLY A 46 -9.87 1.14 -8.88
C GLY A 46 -9.41 1.36 -10.34
N THR A 47 -8.53 2.33 -10.62
CA THR A 47 -8.05 2.60 -12.00
C THR A 47 -7.26 1.42 -12.55
N VAL A 48 -6.34 0.86 -11.75
CA VAL A 48 -5.52 -0.27 -12.19
C VAL A 48 -5.97 -1.50 -11.43
N GLN A 49 -6.45 -2.49 -12.18
CA GLN A 49 -7.07 -3.70 -11.62
C GLN A 49 -6.04 -4.77 -11.23
N LYS A 50 -4.89 -4.79 -11.91
CA LYS A 50 -3.79 -5.73 -11.68
C LYS A 50 -3.07 -5.37 -10.37
N GLY A 51 -2.65 -6.39 -9.62
CA GLY A 51 -1.92 -6.17 -8.37
C GLY A 51 -2.67 -5.45 -7.24
N ILE A 52 -4.00 -5.31 -7.36
CA ILE A 52 -4.84 -4.73 -6.30
C ILE A 52 -4.79 -5.62 -5.05
N PRO A 53 -4.54 -5.03 -3.86
CA PRO A 53 -4.51 -5.76 -2.60
C PRO A 53 -5.92 -6.23 -2.19
N HIS A 54 -5.97 -7.25 -1.33
CA HIS A 54 -7.25 -7.66 -0.74
C HIS A 54 -7.79 -6.58 0.22
N LYS A 55 -9.11 -6.48 0.37
CA LYS A 55 -9.77 -5.44 1.17
C LYS A 55 -9.28 -5.38 2.63
N CYS A 56 -8.83 -6.49 3.19
CA CYS A 56 -8.33 -6.57 4.57
C CYS A 56 -6.96 -5.91 4.77
N TYR A 57 -6.23 -5.59 3.70
CA TYR A 57 -4.92 -4.96 3.75
C TYR A 57 -4.94 -3.49 3.36
N HIS A 58 -6.07 -3.03 2.82
CA HIS A 58 -6.24 -1.63 2.48
C HIS A 58 -6.11 -0.72 3.70
N GLY A 59 -5.26 0.29 3.62
CA GLY A 59 -4.99 1.23 4.70
C GLY A 59 -4.02 0.71 5.76
N LYS A 60 -3.43 -0.47 5.58
CA LYS A 60 -2.38 -0.96 6.48
C LYS A 60 -1.01 -0.46 6.06
N THR A 61 -0.18 -0.23 7.07
CA THR A 61 1.25 0.06 6.91
C THR A 61 2.04 -1.22 7.08
N GLY A 62 3.08 -1.39 6.28
CA GLY A 62 3.97 -2.54 6.33
C GLY A 62 5.41 -2.18 5.98
N ARG A 63 6.29 -3.19 6.06
CA ARG A 63 7.69 -3.06 5.67
C ARG A 63 7.94 -3.80 4.38
N VAL A 64 8.74 -3.21 3.49
CA VAL A 64 9.13 -3.84 2.23
C VAL A 64 10.09 -4.99 2.49
N TYR A 65 9.74 -6.20 2.05
CA TYR A 65 10.60 -7.39 2.14
C TYR A 65 11.34 -7.67 0.82
N SER A 66 10.66 -7.47 -0.30
CA SER A 66 11.19 -7.73 -1.63
C SER A 66 10.68 -6.70 -2.63
N VAL A 67 11.48 -6.45 -3.66
CA VAL A 67 11.14 -5.55 -4.76
C VAL A 67 11.28 -6.38 -6.03
N THR A 68 10.22 -6.43 -6.82
CA THR A 68 10.19 -7.09 -8.14
C THR A 68 10.04 -6.03 -9.23
N GLN A 69 10.05 -6.42 -10.51
CA GLN A 69 10.04 -5.49 -11.64
C GLN A 69 8.86 -4.52 -11.65
N HIS A 70 7.66 -4.96 -11.23
CA HIS A 70 6.43 -4.16 -11.27
C HIS A 70 5.67 -4.11 -9.94
N ALA A 71 6.11 -4.85 -8.94
CA ALA A 71 5.43 -5.01 -7.67
C ALA A 71 6.42 -5.00 -6.51
N VAL A 72 5.91 -4.64 -5.33
CA VAL A 72 6.66 -4.67 -4.09
C VAL A 72 5.98 -5.66 -3.17
N GLY A 73 6.81 -6.52 -2.59
CA GLY A 73 6.42 -7.42 -1.53
C GLY A 73 6.47 -6.72 -0.18
N ILE A 74 5.35 -6.71 0.53
CA ILE A 74 5.19 -6.03 1.81
C ILE A 74 4.81 -7.04 2.90
N ILE A 75 5.51 -6.99 4.03
CA ILE A 75 5.12 -7.70 5.25
C ILE A 75 4.17 -6.78 6.02
N VAL A 76 2.95 -7.26 6.22
CA VAL A 76 1.90 -6.56 6.93
C VAL A 76 1.48 -7.38 8.14
N ASN A 77 1.38 -6.73 9.30
CA ASN A 77 0.83 -7.36 10.49
C ASN A 77 -0.69 -7.24 10.43
N LYS A 78 -1.38 -8.38 10.53
CA LYS A 78 -2.84 -8.44 10.66
C LYS A 78 -3.16 -8.62 12.14
N GLN A 79 -4.18 -7.93 12.66
CA GLN A 79 -4.52 -7.99 14.09
C GLN A 79 -4.88 -9.40 14.57
N GLU A 80 -5.50 -10.21 13.71
CA GLU A 80 -6.03 -11.54 14.05
C GLU A 80 -5.15 -12.70 13.54
N GLN A 81 -3.98 -12.44 12.98
CA GLN A 81 -3.15 -13.48 12.35
C GLN A 81 -1.68 -13.10 12.34
N ASP A 82 -0.81 -14.11 12.18
CA ASP A 82 0.62 -13.93 11.94
C ASP A 82 0.90 -12.98 10.76
N SER A 83 2.11 -12.42 10.75
CA SER A 83 2.55 -11.51 9.70
C SER A 83 2.41 -12.14 8.31
N CYS A 84 1.61 -11.54 7.46
CA CYS A 84 1.34 -12.03 6.12
C CYS A 84 2.15 -11.23 5.09
N GLN A 85 2.61 -11.92 4.06
CA GLN A 85 3.32 -11.32 2.94
C GLN A 85 2.32 -11.06 1.81
N GLU A 86 2.25 -9.83 1.32
CA GLU A 86 1.42 -9.47 0.18
C GLU A 86 2.27 -8.84 -0.93
N ASN A 87 2.01 -9.26 -2.17
CA ASN A 87 2.63 -8.70 -3.35
C ASN A 87 1.66 -7.70 -3.98
N VAL A 88 2.04 -6.42 -3.97
CA VAL A 88 1.19 -5.32 -4.40
C VAL A 88 1.89 -4.54 -5.51
N HIS A 89 1.14 -4.12 -6.52
CA HIS A 89 1.69 -3.30 -7.60
C HIS A 89 2.09 -1.90 -7.10
N ILE A 90 3.09 -1.32 -7.77
CA ILE A 90 3.66 -0.01 -7.39
C ILE A 90 2.61 1.11 -7.35
N GLU A 91 1.54 1.01 -8.16
CA GLU A 91 0.46 2.01 -8.19
C GLU A 91 -0.28 2.12 -6.86
N HIS A 92 -0.43 0.99 -6.16
CA HIS A 92 -1.23 0.88 -4.94
C HIS A 92 -0.40 1.12 -3.67
N ILE A 93 0.85 1.54 -3.81
CA ILE A 93 1.78 1.71 -2.70
C ILE A 93 2.10 3.18 -2.54
N LYS A 94 2.20 3.62 -1.29
CA LYS A 94 2.66 4.97 -0.94
C LYS A 94 3.75 4.87 0.11
N HIS A 95 4.78 5.70 0.00
CA HIS A 95 5.71 5.93 1.09
C HIS A 95 4.96 6.52 2.28
N SER A 96 5.09 5.87 3.44
CA SER A 96 4.45 6.32 4.67
C SER A 96 5.20 7.52 5.25
N LYS A 97 4.46 8.47 5.83
CA LYS A 97 5.02 9.63 6.56
C LYS A 97 4.95 9.44 8.08
N SER A 98 4.97 8.20 8.54
CA SER A 98 4.78 7.92 9.96
C SER A 98 5.89 8.59 10.80
N PHE A 99 5.50 9.26 11.90
CA PHE A 99 6.38 10.11 12.72
C PHE A 99 7.67 9.42 13.23
N HIS A 100 7.69 8.08 13.27
CA HIS A 100 8.81 7.31 13.76
C HIS A 100 10.01 7.31 12.79
N THR A 101 9.78 7.46 11.48
CA THR A 101 10.88 7.46 10.48
C THR A 101 11.50 8.84 10.28
N GLU A 102 10.69 9.91 10.30
CA GLU A 102 11.17 11.27 10.00
C GLU A 102 12.06 11.88 11.11
N LYS A 103 11.90 11.47 12.38
CA LYS A 103 12.75 11.94 13.49
C LYS A 103 14.05 11.15 13.65
N VAL A 104 14.07 9.87 13.29
CA VAL A 104 15.28 9.02 13.42
C VAL A 104 16.30 9.34 12.33
N ILE A 105 15.84 9.71 11.13
CA ILE A 105 16.71 9.92 9.95
C ILE A 105 17.18 11.37 9.83
N LYS A 106 16.44 12.35 10.36
CA LYS A 106 16.97 13.71 10.50
C LYS A 106 18.10 13.65 11.53
N PRO A 107 19.36 13.97 11.16
CA PRO A 107 20.42 13.98 12.15
C PRO A 107 19.99 14.93 13.26
N VAL A 108 20.05 14.45 14.50
CA VAL A 108 20.12 15.33 15.66
C VAL A 108 21.37 16.18 15.42
N ARG A 109 21.21 17.34 14.76
CA ARG A 109 22.22 18.38 14.73
C ARG A 109 22.32 18.87 16.17
N LYS A 110 23.13 18.17 16.96
CA LYS A 110 23.53 18.59 18.29
C LYS A 110 24.36 19.86 18.12
N GLN A 111 23.98 20.89 18.86
CA GLN A 111 24.84 22.02 19.18
C GLN A 111 26.03 21.52 20.02
#